data_AF-A0A7V3AM04-F1
#
_entry.id   AF-A0A7V3AM04-F1
#
_cell.length_a   1.000
_cell.length_b   1.000
_cell.length_c   1.000
_cell.angle_alpha   90.00
_cell.angle_beta   90.00
_cell.angle_gamma   90.00
#
_symmetry.space_group_name_H-M   'P 1'
#
loop_
_entity.id
_entity.type
_entity.pdbx_description
1 polymer ?
#
loop_
_entity_poly.entity_id
_entity_poly.type
_entity_poly.pdbx_seq_one_letter_code
_entity_poly.pdbx_strand_id
1 'polypeptide(L)'
;MDWKVLASTFWLIFLAELGDKTQLAAICMVGRTKQPVAVFCGAVLALALVTLVGVVAGEALTRVVPKEYITKAAAVGFIAVGVLMLFEVF
;
A
#
# COMPACT_ATOMS: atom_id res chain seq x y z
N MET A 1 0.66 -18.50 15.17
CA MET A 1 1.12 -17.31 14.43
C MET A 1 2.56 -17.54 14.01
N ASP A 2 2.84 -17.56 12.71
CA ASP A 2 4.21 -17.63 12.21
C ASP A 2 4.89 -16.26 12.37
N TRP A 3 5.71 -16.11 13.41
CA TRP A 3 6.41 -14.85 13.71
C TRP A 3 7.33 -14.40 12.56
N LYS A 4 7.84 -15.36 11.79
CA LYS A 4 8.66 -15.11 10.59
C LYS A 4 7.86 -14.38 9.50
N VAL A 5 6.61 -14.80 9.26
CA VAL A 5 5.74 -14.20 8.24
C VAL A 5 5.33 -12.79 8.65
N LEU A 6 5.07 -12.57 9.94
CA LEU A 6 4.76 -11.24 10.46
C LEU A 6 5.94 -10.29 10.27
N ALA A 7 7.14 -10.70 10.70
CA ALA A 7 8.34 -9.87 10.59
C ALA A 7 8.72 -9.60 9.12
N SER A 8 8.65 -10.59 8.24
CA SER A 8 8.96 -10.38 6.82
C SER A 8 7.97 -9.43 6.15
N THR A 9 6.67 -9.58 6.43
CA THR A 9 5.62 -8.73 5.88
C THR A 9 5.76 -7.30 6.40
N PHE A 10 6.01 -7.13 7.70
CA PHE A 10 6.25 -5.82 8.29
C PHE A 10 7.41 -5.10 7.60
N TRP A 11 8.59 -5.75 7.53
CA TRP A 11 9.76 -5.11 6.94
C TRP A 11 9.59 -4.84 5.44
N LEU A 12 8.98 -5.76 4.69
CA LEU A 12 8.69 -5.55 3.27
C LEU A 12 7.82 -4.32 3.06
N ILE A 13 6.68 -4.23 3.75
CA ILE A 13 5.75 -3.11 3.59
C ILE A 13 6.37 -1.82 4.13
N PHE A 14 7.01 -1.87 5.30
CA PHE A 14 7.64 -0.70 5.90
C PHE A 14 8.70 -0.08 4.99
N LEU A 15 9.56 -0.89 4.36
CA LEU A 15 10.55 -0.41 3.41
C LEU A 15 9.91 0.06 2.10
N ALA A 16 8.89 -0.63 1.60
CA ALA A 16 8.22 -0.28 0.35
C ALA A 16 7.46 1.05 0.43
N GLU A 17 6.87 1.36 1.58
CA GLU A 17 6.08 2.57 1.81
C GLU A 17 6.93 3.75 2.29
N LEU A 18 8.23 3.55 2.56
CA LEU A 18 9.09 4.58 3.15
C LEU A 18 9.35 5.72 2.15
N GLY A 19 8.93 6.94 2.48
CA GLY A 19 9.12 8.11 1.63
C GLY A 19 8.08 8.28 0.51
N ASP A 20 6.95 7.59 0.58
CA ASP A 20 5.85 7.78 -0.37
C ASP A 20 5.17 9.16 -0.25
N LYS A 21 4.48 9.58 -1.32
CA LYS A 21 3.67 10.80 -1.41
C LYS A 21 2.66 10.92 -0.27
N THR A 22 2.10 9.81 0.21
CA THR A 22 1.20 9.80 1.38
C THR A 22 1.87 10.34 2.65
N GLN A 23 3.17 10.09 2.84
CA GLN A 23 3.93 10.62 3.98
C GLN A 23 4.17 12.13 3.86
N LEU A 24 4.47 12.63 2.65
CA LEU A 24 4.58 14.07 2.39
C LEU A 24 3.24 14.78 2.68
N ALA A 25 2.12 14.19 2.27
CA ALA A 25 0.79 14.70 2.56
C ALA A 25 0.51 14.77 4.08
N ALA A 26 0.89 13.73 4.83
CA ALA A 26 0.78 13.73 6.29
C ALA A 26 1.63 14.84 6.94
N ILE A 27 2.87 15.04 6.49
CA ILE A 27 3.74 16.13 6.98
C ILE A 27 3.10 17.50 6.72
N CYS A 28 2.60 17.74 5.50
CA CYS A 28 1.91 18.98 5.17
C CYS A 28 0.65 19.19 6.04
N MET A 29 -0.09 18.12 6.32
CA MET A 29 -1.30 18.18 7.13
C MET A 29 -0.99 18.53 8.58
N VAL A 30 0.07 17.96 9.16
CA VAL A 30 0.55 18.35 10.49
C VAL A 30 0.98 19.82 10.52
N GLY A 31 1.70 20.28 9.48
CA GLY A 31 2.12 21.68 9.37
C GLY A 31 0.95 22.67 9.35
N ARG A 32 -0.17 22.30 8.72
CA ARG A 32 -1.39 23.14 8.64
C ARG A 32 -2.25 23.08 9.90
N THR A 33 -2.49 21.88 10.42
CA THR A 33 -3.44 21.66 11.53
C THR A 33 -2.82 21.83 12.91
N LYS A 34 -1.49 21.66 13.02
CA LYS A 34 -0.76 21.59 14.29
C LYS A 34 -1.27 20.48 15.24
N GLN A 35 -1.95 19.48 14.71
CA GLN A 35 -2.53 18.35 15.45
C GLN A 35 -1.83 17.03 15.08
N PRO A 36 -0.60 16.79 15.56
CA PRO A 36 0.20 15.64 15.13
C PRO A 36 -0.45 14.29 15.47
N VAL A 37 -1.10 14.18 16.63
CA VAL A 37 -1.75 12.93 17.06
C VAL A 37 -2.95 12.59 16.19
N ALA A 38 -3.79 13.57 15.86
CA ALA A 38 -4.97 13.36 15.02
C ALA A 38 -4.58 12.92 13.60
N VAL A 39 -3.58 13.57 13.01
CA VAL A 39 -3.06 13.22 11.68
C VAL A 39 -2.42 11.83 11.71
N PHE A 40 -1.63 11.51 12.73
CA PHE A 40 -1.02 10.18 12.89
C PHE A 40 -2.08 9.08 12.98
N CYS A 41 -3.07 9.24 13.86
CA CYS A 41 -4.15 8.26 14.01
C CYS A 41 -4.96 8.10 12.72
N GLY A 42 -5.26 9.20 12.01
CA GLY A 42 -5.95 9.15 10.73
C GLY A 42 -5.16 8.39 9.66
N ALA A 43 -3.86 8.66 9.53
CA ALA A 43 -2.98 7.98 8.58
C ALA A 43 -2.84 6.48 8.88
N VAL A 44 -2.63 6.12 10.15
CA VAL A 44 -2.52 4.72 10.58
C VAL A 44 -3.84 3.97 10.34
N LEU A 45 -4.99 4.58 10.66
CA LEU A 45 -6.29 3.97 10.40
C LEU A 45 -6.56 3.78 8.91
N ALA A 46 -6.23 4.78 8.08
CA ALA A 46 -6.36 4.68 6.63
C ALA A 46 -5.50 3.53 6.07
N LEU A 47 -4.23 3.46 6.47
CA LEU A 47 -3.32 2.39 6.06
C LEU A 47 -3.82 1.01 6.52
N ALA A 48 -4.23 0.88 7.78
CA ALA A 48 -4.77 -0.36 8.32
C ALA A 48 -6.01 -0.83 7.55
N LEU A 49 -6.94 0.08 7.24
CA LEU A 49 -8.16 -0.25 6.50
C LEU A 49 -7.89 -0.63 5.05
N VAL A 50 -7.05 0.12 4.34
CA VAL A 50 -6.76 -0.21 2.93
C VAL A 50 -6.00 -1.54 2.83
N THR A 51 -5.07 -1.81 3.75
CA THR A 51 -4.38 -3.11 3.83
C THR A 51 -5.35 -4.23 4.17
N LEU A 52 -6.27 -4.02 5.14
CA LEU A 52 -7.28 -5.02 5.50
C LEU A 52 -8.17 -5.38 4.31
N VAL A 53 -8.67 -4.37 3.60
CA VAL A 53 -9.48 -4.57 2.38
C VAL A 53 -8.66 -5.32 1.33
N GLY A 54 -7.40 -4.95 1.12
CA GLY A 54 -6.51 -5.62 0.17
C GLY A 54 -6.27 -7.10 0.51
N VAL A 55 -6.04 -7.42 1.78
CA VAL A 55 -5.84 -8.80 2.24
C VAL A 55 -7.10 -9.64 2.07
N VAL A 56 -8.27 -9.13 2.49
CA VAL A 56 -9.56 -9.83 2.37
C VAL A 56 -9.94 -10.04 0.90
N ALA A 57 -9.80 -9.00 0.07
CA ALA A 57 -10.07 -9.09 -1.35
C ALA A 57 -9.09 -10.03 -2.06
N GLY A 58 -7.80 -10.00 -1.71
CA GLY A 58 -6.79 -10.90 -2.22
C GLY A 58 -7.07 -12.36 -1.85
N GLU A 59 -7.49 -12.62 -0.61
CA GLU A 59 -7.91 -13.95 -0.18
C GLU A 59 -9.12 -14.43 -1.00
N ALA A 60 -10.15 -13.61 -1.14
CA ALA A 60 -11.33 -13.94 -1.94
C ALA A 60 -10.97 -14.21 -3.41
N LEU A 61 -10.10 -13.38 -4.00
CA LEU A 61 -9.68 -13.50 -5.40
C LEU A 61 -8.87 -14.78 -5.63
N THR A 62 -7.95 -15.13 -4.73
CA THR A 62 -7.13 -16.35 -4.86
C THR A 62 -7.92 -17.65 -4.71
N ARG A 63 -9.15 -17.60 -4.20
CA ARG A 63 -10.07 -18.76 -4.17
C ARG A 63 -10.74 -19.01 -5.53
N VAL A 64 -10.89 -17.98 -6.36
CA VAL A 64 -11.61 -18.03 -7.64
C VAL A 64 -10.65 -18.08 -8.84
N VAL A 65 -9.52 -17.38 -8.74
CA VAL A 65 -8.57 -17.21 -9.83
C VAL A 65 -7.23 -17.86 -9.48
N PRO A 66 -6.63 -18.67 -10.38
CA PRO A 66 -5.32 -19.24 -10.13
C PRO A 66 -4.25 -18.15 -9.94
N LYS A 67 -3.35 -18.36 -8.98
CA LYS A 67 -2.31 -17.39 -8.60
C LYS A 67 -1.46 -16.90 -9.77
N GLU A 68 -1.18 -17.77 -10.75
CA GLU A 68 -0.38 -17.43 -11.92
C GLU A 68 -0.99 -16.30 -12.75
N TYR A 69 -2.32 -16.30 -12.94
CA TYR A 69 -3.02 -15.23 -13.66
C TYR A 69 -3.02 -13.93 -12.87
N ILE A 70 -3.17 -14.00 -11.54
CA ILE A 70 -3.11 -12.82 -10.66
C ILE A 70 -1.73 -12.16 -10.76
N THR A 71 -0.65 -12.95 -10.67
CA THR A 71 0.73 -12.43 -10.76
C THR A 71 1.01 -11.84 -12.14
N LYS A 72 0.59 -12.51 -13.23
CA LYS A 72 0.76 -11.98 -14.59
C LYS A 72 -0.01 -10.67 -14.79
N ALA A 73 -1.26 -10.60 -14.33
CA ALA A 73 -2.07 -9.38 -14.42
C ALA A 73 -1.45 -8.23 -13.62
N ALA A 74 -0.99 -8.49 -12.38
CA ALA A 74 -0.30 -7.49 -11.57
C ALA A 74 0.97 -6.98 -12.26
N ALA A 75 1.80 -7.87 -12.81
CA ALA A 75 3.04 -7.49 -13.52
C ALA A 75 2.74 -6.60 -14.74
N VAL A 76 1.76 -6.97 -15.57
CA VAL A 76 1.34 -6.16 -16.72
C VAL A 76 0.80 -4.80 -16.26
N GLY A 77 0.00 -4.76 -15.20
CA GLY A 77 -0.50 -3.52 -14.60
C GLY A 77 0.63 -2.60 -14.12
N PHE A 78 1.62 -3.13 -13.39
CA PHE A 78 2.79 -2.36 -12.94
C PHE A 78 3.60 -1.81 -14.10
N ILE A 79 3.82 -2.60 -15.16
CA ILE A 79 4.51 -2.13 -16.37
C ILE A 79 3.71 -1.01 -17.03
N ALA A 80 2.40 -1.18 -17.19
CA ALA A 80 1.54 -0.17 -17.80
C ALA A 80 1.58 1.15 -17.01
N VAL A 81 1.44 1.09 -15.68
CA VAL A 81 1.55 2.27 -14.81
C VAL A 81 2.94 2.90 -14.92
N GLY A 82 4.01 2.11 -14.92
CA GLY A 82 5.37 2.60 -15.08
C GLY A 82 5.59 3.32 -16.42
N VAL A 83 5.05 2.78 -17.52
CA VAL A 83 5.10 3.41 -18.84
C VAL A 83 4.28 4.70 -18.88
N LEU A 84 3.08 4.71 -18.32
CA LEU A 84 2.26 5.92 -18.25
C LEU A 84 2.93 7.03 -17.44
N MET A 85 3.58 6.66 -16.32
CA MET A 85 4.38 7.59 -15.51
C MET A 85 5.59 8.11 -16.28
N LEU A 86 6.27 7.26 -17.08
CA LEU A 86 7.42 7.65 -17.90
C LEU A 86 7.05 8.71 -18.96
N PHE A 87 5.84 8.63 -19.52
CA PHE A 87 5.34 9.59 -20.49
C PHE A 87 4.62 10.80 -19.86
N GLU A 88 4.69 10.97 -18.55
CA GLU A 88 4.04 12.06 -17.80
C GLU A 88 2.55 12.22 -18.16
N VAL A 89 1.88 11.10 -18.44
CA VAL A 89 0.43 11.10 -18.70
C VAL A 89 -0.37 11.37 -17.42
N PHE A 90 0.30 11.30 -16.26
CA PHE A 90 -0.20 11.55 -14.91
C PHE A 90 0.77 12.35 -14.04
#